data_AF-A0AA49FLU4-F1
#
_entry.id   AF-A0AA49FLU4-F1
#
_cell.length_a   1.000
_cell.length_b   1.000
_cell.length_c   1.000
_cell.angle_alpha   90.00
_cell.angle_beta   90.00
_cell.angle_gamma   90.00
#
_symmetry.space_group_name_H-M   'P 1'
#
loop_
_entity.id
_entity.type
_entity.pdbx_description
1 polymer ?
#
loop_
_entity_poly.entity_id
_entity_poly.type
_entity_poly.pdbx_seq_one_letter_code
_entity_poly.pdbx_strand_id
1 'polypeptide(L)' 'MPLEKPNSYDHARLAVMTDPSVRTWVKSALKDLEARDPVDAANDADLVAKLMALRSTEALNRWRNGGGCEMSTK' A
#
# COMPACT_ATOMS: atom_id res chain seq x y z
N MET A 1 -17.66 30.45 2.75
CA MET A 1 -16.89 29.43 2.01
C MET A 1 -16.42 28.40 3.02
N PRO A 2 -16.84 27.13 2.97
CA PRO A 2 -16.34 26.16 3.92
C PRO A 2 -14.89 25.83 3.56
N LEU A 3 -14.03 25.91 4.56
CA LEU A 3 -12.62 25.52 4.50
C LEU A 3 -12.57 24.00 4.29
N GLU A 4 -12.18 23.55 3.10
CA GLU A 4 -11.85 22.14 2.88
C GLU A 4 -10.77 21.75 3.90
N LYS A 5 -11.06 20.72 4.72
CA LYS A 5 -10.07 20.22 5.67
C LYS A 5 -8.88 19.68 4.86
N PRO A 6 -7.65 20.19 5.08
CA PRO A 6 -6.47 19.76 4.31
C PRO A 6 -6.08 18.28 4.51
N ASN A 7 -6.77 17.57 5.41
CA ASN A 7 -6.61 16.12 5.65
C ASN A 7 -7.87 15.33 5.25
N SER A 8 -8.64 15.80 4.27
CA SER A 8 -9.78 15.04 3.74
C SER A 8 -9.28 13.83 2.93
N TYR A 9 -10.07 12.75 2.95
CA TYR A 9 -9.81 11.58 2.13
C TYR A 9 -9.65 11.96 0.65
N ASP A 10 -10.48 12.87 0.14
CA ASP A 10 -10.46 13.29 -1.26
C ASP A 10 -9.15 13.96 -1.68
N HIS A 11 -8.55 14.78 -0.81
CA HIS A 11 -7.23 15.39 -1.08
C HIS A 11 -6.13 14.34 -1.12
N ALA A 12 -6.09 13.44 -0.13
CA ALA A 12 -5.10 12.36 -0.10
C ALA A 12 -5.25 11.41 -1.30
N ARG A 13 -6.49 11.07 -1.63
CA ARG A 13 -6.85 10.26 -2.79
C ARG A 13 -6.39 10.93 -4.09
N LEU A 14 -6.68 12.21 -4.28
CA LEU A 14 -6.25 12.94 -5.48
C LEU A 14 -4.73 12.95 -5.63
N ALA A 15 -3.99 13.15 -4.54
CA ALA A 15 -2.52 13.10 -4.54
C ALA A 15 -2.01 11.72 -4.99
N VAL A 16 -2.55 10.63 -4.42
CA VAL A 16 -2.19 9.25 -4.81
C VAL A 16 -2.52 8.98 -6.28
N MET A 17 -3.67 9.46 -6.76
CA MET A 17 -4.14 9.19 -8.11
C MET A 17 -3.37 9.97 -9.18
N THR A 18 -2.91 11.18 -8.85
CA THR A 18 -2.19 12.07 -9.79
C THR A 18 -0.67 11.88 -9.77
N ASP A 19 -0.10 11.31 -8.71
CA ASP A 19 1.35 11.05 -8.61
C ASP A 19 1.81 9.97 -9.62
N PRO A 20 2.69 10.28 -10.59
CA PRO A 20 3.19 9.31 -11.57
C PRO A 20 4.14 8.26 -10.97
N SER A 21 4.71 8.49 -9.78
CA SER A 21 5.59 7.54 -9.09
C SER A 21 4.81 6.39 -8.43
N VAL A 22 3.53 6.62 -8.13
CA VAL A 22 2.65 5.61 -7.54
C VAL A 22 2.35 4.52 -8.57
N ARG A 23 2.61 3.27 -8.17
CA ARG A 23 2.38 2.09 -9.01
C ARG A 23 0.91 1.97 -9.39
N THR A 24 0.66 1.54 -10.62
CA THR A 24 -0.70 1.37 -11.19
C THR A 24 -1.60 0.45 -10.36
N TRP A 25 -1.03 -0.60 -9.75
CA TRP A 25 -1.79 -1.52 -8.91
C TRP A 25 -2.35 -0.84 -7.65
N VAL A 26 -1.63 0.13 -7.06
CA VAL A 26 -2.09 0.87 -5.88
C VAL A 26 -3.30 1.73 -6.24
N LYS A 27 -3.22 2.44 -7.38
CA LYS A 27 -4.33 3.24 -7.91
C LYS A 27 -5.55 2.38 -8.23
N SER A 28 -5.34 1.16 -8.72
CA SER A 28 -6.42 0.21 -9.01
C SER A 28 -7.08 -0.28 -7.72
N ALA A 29 -6.29 -0.65 -6.71
CA ALA A 29 -6.80 -1.04 -5.40
C ALA A 29 -7.65 0.06 -4.74
N LEU A 30 -7.25 1.33 -4.89
CA LEU A 30 -8.03 2.47 -4.38
C LEU A 30 -9.38 2.61 -5.10
N LYS A 31 -9.41 2.46 -6.43
CA LYS A 31 -10.67 2.45 -7.19
C LYS A 31 -11.58 1.29 -6.78
N ASP A 32 -11.01 0.11 -6.57
CA ASP A 32 -11.77 -1.07 -6.16
C ASP A 32 -12.33 -0.89 -4.74
N LEU A 33 -11.56 -0.25 -3.85
CA LEU A 33 -12.00 0.08 -2.50
C LEU A 33 -13.20 1.04 -2.52
N GLU A 34 -13.17 2.06 -3.38
CA GLU A 34 -14.24 3.05 -3.54
C GLU A 34 -15.52 2.51 -4.20
N ALA A 35 -15.40 1.41 -4.94
CA ALA A 35 -16.54 0.78 -5.60
C ALA A 35 -17.35 -0.13 -4.66
N ARG A 36 -16.85 -0.41 -3.45
CA ARG A 36 -17.47 -1.30 -2.45
C ARG A 36 -18.34 -0.54 -1.45
N ASP A 37 -19.19 -1.28 -0.73
CA ASP A 37 -19.83 -0.75 0.47
C ASP A 37 -18.78 -0.28 1.49
N PRO A 38 -18.95 0.87 2.16
CA PRO A 38 -17.93 1.42 3.06
C PRO A 38 -17.53 0.50 4.22
N VAL A 39 -18.44 -0.34 4.74
CA VAL A 39 -18.14 -1.26 5.84
C VAL A 39 -17.29 -2.43 5.33
N ASP A 40 -17.67 -3.02 4.20
CA ASP A 40 -16.90 -4.09 3.56
C ASP A 40 -15.53 -3.58 3.12
N ALA A 41 -15.47 -2.40 2.52
CA ALA A 41 -14.24 -1.74 2.11
C ALA A 41 -13.26 -1.55 3.27
N ALA A 42 -13.76 -1.14 4.45
CA ALA A 42 -12.94 -0.97 5.64
C ALA A 42 -12.37 -2.31 6.15
N ASN A 43 -13.20 -3.36 6.17
CA ASN A 43 -12.78 -4.70 6.59
C ASN A 43 -11.75 -5.30 5.61
N ASP A 44 -12.01 -5.18 4.31
CA ASP A 44 -11.11 -5.64 3.25
C ASP A 44 -9.75 -4.91 3.33
N ALA A 45 -9.77 -3.59 3.53
CA ALA A 45 -8.56 -2.78 3.64
C ALA A 45 -7.69 -3.18 4.83
N ASP A 46 -8.30 -3.42 6.01
CA ASP A 46 -7.58 -3.87 7.21
C ASP A 46 -6.97 -5.28 7.00
N LEU A 47 -7.71 -6.20 6.39
CA LEU A 47 -7.21 -7.54 6.07
C LEU A 47 -6.01 -7.46 5.10
N VAL A 48 -6.12 -6.68 4.04
CA VAL A 48 -5.04 -6.50 3.06
C VAL A 48 -3.82 -5.85 3.71
N ALA A 49 -4.00 -4.83 4.54
CA ALA A 49 -2.90 -4.17 5.25
C ALA A 49 -2.13 -5.15 6.14
N LYS A 50 -2.83 -6.00 6.90
CA LYS A 50 -2.23 -7.05 7.72
C LYS A 50 -1.41 -8.04 6.88
N LEU A 51 -1.95 -8.53 5.77
CA LEU A 51 -1.25 -9.46 4.88
C LEU A 51 -0.02 -8.81 4.22
N MET A 52 -0.13 -7.56 3.79
CA MET A 52 1.01 -6.82 3.21
C MET A 52 2.13 -6.61 4.22
N ALA A 53 1.80 -6.30 5.48
CA ALA A 53 2.78 -6.16 6.54
C ALA A 53 3.53 -7.47 6.82
N LEU A 54 2.80 -8.60 6.88
CA LEU A 54 3.38 -9.93 7.04
C LEU A 54 4.33 -10.26 5.88
N ARG A 55 3.85 -10.13 4.63
CA ARG A 55 4.66 -10.41 3.43
C ARG A 55 5.92 -9.56 3.38
N SER A 56 5.83 -8.28 3.74
CA SER A 56 6.97 -7.36 3.75
C SER A 56 7.99 -7.74 4.83
N THR A 57 7.51 -8.09 6.02
CA THR A 57 8.33 -8.58 7.13
C THR A 57 9.07 -9.86 6.75
N GLU A 58 8.38 -10.82 6.12
CA GLU A 58 8.98 -12.05 5.61
C GLU A 58 10.02 -11.80 4.53
N ALA A 59 9.75 -10.89 3.60
CA ALA A 59 10.72 -10.51 2.57
C ALA A 59 11.99 -9.89 3.17
N LEU A 60 11.84 -8.97 4.13
CA LEU A 60 12.97 -8.34 4.83
C LEU A 60 13.76 -9.35 5.67
N ASN A 61 13.07 -10.25 6.38
CA ASN A 61 13.71 -11.30 7.15
C ASN A 61 14.48 -12.27 6.25
N ARG A 62 13.92 -12.67 5.10
CA ARG A 62 14.65 -13.48 4.11
C ARG A 62 15.88 -12.78 3.59
N TRP A 63 15.77 -11.49 3.25
CA TRP A 63 16.92 -10.71 2.81
C TRP A 63 18.00 -10.63 3.89
N ARG A 64 17.62 -10.37 5.15
CA ARG A 64 18.54 -10.28 6.29
C ARG A 64 19.20 -11.63 6.61
N ASN A 65 18.44 -12.72 6.58
CA ASN A 65 18.92 -14.07 6.91
C ASN A 65 19.66 -14.73 5.74
N GLY A 66 19.42 -14.29 4.49
CA GLY A 66 20.12 -14.73 3.28
C GLY A 66 21.31 -13.85 2.88
N GLY A 67 21.62 -12.81 3.66
CA GLY A 67 22.73 -11.87 3.43
C GLY A 67 24.14 -12.45 3.62
N GLY A 68 24.26 -13.74 3.94
CA GLY A 68 25.50 -14.50 3.82
C GLY A 68 25.58 -15.23 2.48
N CYS A 69 25.46 -14.53 1.35
CA CYS A 69 25.88 -15.12 0.08
C CYS A 69 27.42 -15.12 0.03
N GLU A 70 27.96 -16.33 -0.02
CA GLU A 70 29.37 -16.66 -0.16
C GLU A 70 30.05 -15.83 -1.26
N MET A 71 31.18 -15.22 -0.89
CA MET A 71 32.18 -14.76 -1.85
C MET A 71 32.72 -15.99 -2.59
N SER A 72 32.05 -16.40 -3.67
CA SER A 72 32.58 -17.42 -4.57
C SER A 72 33.69 -16.79 -5.41
N THR A 73 34.91 -16.80 -4.87
CA THR A 73 36.14 -16.65 -5.64
C THR A 73 36.29 -17.82 -6.61
N LYS A 74 36.03 -17.56 -7.89
CA LYS A 74 36.72 -18.23 -9.01
C LYS A 74 36.99 -17.23 -10.12
#